data_AF-A0A933ILN9-F1
#
_entry.id   AF-A0A933ILN9-F1
#
_cell.length_a   1.000
_cell.length_b   1.000
_cell.length_c   1.000
_cell.angle_alpha   90.00
_cell.angle_beta   90.00
_cell.angle_gamma   90.00
#
_symmetry.space_group_name_H-M   'P 1'
#
loop_
_entity.id
_entity.type
_entity.pdbx_description
1 polymer ?
#
loop_
_entity_poly.entity_id
_entity_poly.type
_entity_poly.pdbx_seq_one_letter_code
_entity_poly.pdbx_strand_id
1 'polypeptide(L)'
;MVRRLSFTKYEHEVLPDFRQKINMAESTRDVRNSFYHAASELFDNVFGDAVRIDYDDIELVPDCDDCFVISDRLRKSTDFATIWKDSDLPNVVARMARSATNRCKRLEKHSEKTDAKIRM
;
A
#
# COMPACT_ATOMS: atom_id res chain seq x y z
N MET A 1 15.18 25.17 -0.11
CA MET A 1 14.16 25.08 -1.17
C MET A 1 13.68 23.65 -1.19
N VAL A 2 12.54 23.40 -0.56
CA VAL A 2 12.05 22.05 -0.26
C VAL A 2 11.37 21.50 -1.51
N ARG A 3 11.99 20.53 -2.17
CA ARG A 3 11.43 19.90 -3.38
C ARG A 3 10.24 19.05 -2.93
N ARG A 4 9.03 19.62 -2.96
CA ARG A 4 7.79 18.84 -2.86
C ARG A 4 7.80 17.81 -3.99
N LEU A 5 8.16 16.58 -3.68
CA LEU A 5 8.09 15.46 -4.61
C LEU A 5 6.60 15.22 -4.88
N SER A 6 6.13 15.78 -5.99
CA SER A 6 4.75 15.62 -6.43
C SER A 6 4.59 14.24 -7.05
N PHE A 7 4.35 13.24 -6.21
CA PHE A 7 4.04 11.87 -6.64
C PHE A 7 2.65 11.76 -7.27
N THR A 8 1.90 12.85 -7.41
CA THR A 8 0.62 12.92 -8.10
C THR A 8 0.74 12.49 -9.58
N LYS A 9 1.90 12.69 -10.22
CA LYS A 9 2.16 12.14 -11.56
C LYS A 9 2.27 10.62 -11.54
N TYR A 10 3.06 10.09 -10.61
CA TYR A 10 3.18 8.63 -10.39
C TYR A 10 1.81 8.04 -10.03
N GLU A 11 0.99 8.74 -9.25
CA GLU A 11 -0.38 8.36 -8.95
C GLU A 11 -1.21 8.20 -10.24
N HIS A 12 -1.21 9.19 -11.14
CA HIS A 12 -2.01 9.13 -12.36
C HIS A 12 -1.57 8.03 -13.34
N GLU A 13 -0.28 7.71 -13.37
CA GLU A 13 0.27 6.66 -14.25
C GLU A 13 0.15 5.26 -13.62
N VAL A 14 0.38 5.13 -12.31
CA VAL A 14 0.48 3.84 -11.63
C VAL A 14 -0.82 3.41 -10.97
N LEU A 15 -1.70 4.33 -10.53
CA LEU A 15 -3.01 3.94 -9.98
C LEU A 15 -3.84 3.09 -10.93
N PRO A 16 -4.01 3.40 -12.22
CA PRO A 16 -4.83 2.57 -13.09
C PRO A 16 -4.26 1.16 -13.26
N ASP A 17 -2.94 1.03 -13.40
CA ASP A 17 -2.25 -0.27 -13.50
C ASP A 17 -2.34 -1.05 -12.18
N PHE A 18 -2.04 -0.38 -11.07
CA PHE A 18 -2.19 -0.92 -9.72
C PHE A 18 -3.62 -1.37 -9.44
N ARG A 19 -4.63 -0.57 -9.82
CA ARG A 19 -6.05 -0.92 -9.70
C ARG A 19 -6.41 -2.13 -10.54
N GLN A 20 -5.81 -2.30 -11.71
CA GLN A 20 -5.98 -3.50 -12.52
C GLN A 20 -5.35 -4.72 -11.83
N LYS A 21 -4.11 -4.61 -11.34
CA LYS A 21 -3.44 -5.69 -10.61
C LYS A 21 -4.23 -6.16 -9.40
N ILE A 22 -4.69 -5.24 -8.53
CA ILE A 22 -5.55 -5.62 -7.40
C ILE A 22 -6.92 -6.14 -7.85
N ASN A 23 -7.45 -5.72 -9.01
CA ASN A 23 -8.70 -6.29 -9.52
C ASN A 23 -8.53 -7.69 -10.10
N MET A 24 -7.33 -8.03 -10.60
CA MET A 24 -6.97 -9.38 -10.99
C MET A 24 -6.63 -10.25 -9.78
N ALA A 25 -6.24 -9.65 -8.65
CA ALA A 25 -5.97 -10.36 -7.42
C ALA A 25 -7.18 -11.19 -6.96
N GLU A 26 -6.92 -12.49 -6.79
CA GLU A 26 -7.88 -13.49 -6.35
C GLU A 26 -7.93 -13.63 -4.83
N SER A 27 -6.95 -13.06 -4.12
CA SER A 27 -6.83 -13.18 -2.66
C SER A 27 -6.27 -11.92 -2.02
N THR A 28 -6.59 -11.70 -0.73
CA THR A 28 -6.07 -10.59 0.07
C THR A 28 -4.54 -10.55 0.11
N ARG A 29 -3.91 -11.73 0.05
CA ARG A 29 -2.44 -11.88 0.00
C ARG A 29 -1.83 -11.33 -1.28
N ASP A 30 -2.51 -11.48 -2.42
CA ASP A 30 -2.06 -10.99 -3.72
C ASP A 30 -2.19 -9.46 -3.82
N VAL A 31 -3.29 -8.92 -3.26
CA VAL A 31 -3.46 -7.48 -3.07
C VAL A 31 -2.33 -6.90 -2.20
N ARG A 32 -2.00 -7.57 -1.09
CA ARG A 32 -0.95 -7.15 -0.15
C ARG A 32 0.43 -7.19 -0.83
N ASN A 33 0.72 -8.22 -1.61
CA ASN A 33 1.97 -8.32 -2.37
C ASN A 33 2.10 -7.22 -3.43
N SER A 34 1.01 -6.94 -4.18
CA SER A 34 0.98 -5.85 -5.15
C SER A 34 1.20 -4.49 -4.50
N PHE A 35 0.59 -4.25 -3.34
CA PHE A 35 0.78 -3.03 -2.56
C PHE A 35 2.21 -2.90 -2.05
N TYR A 36 2.76 -3.98 -1.48
CA TYR A 36 4.15 -4.03 -1.02
C TYR A 36 5.14 -3.72 -2.14
N HIS A 37 5.00 -4.35 -3.31
CA HIS A 37 5.89 -4.09 -4.45
C HIS A 37 5.85 -2.63 -4.91
N ALA A 38 4.64 -2.07 -5.06
CA ALA A 38 4.48 -0.68 -5.50
C ALA A 38 4.98 0.31 -4.45
N ALA A 39 4.73 0.04 -3.16
CA ALA A 39 5.23 0.86 -2.07
C ALA A 39 6.77 0.77 -2.02
N SER A 40 7.33 -0.43 -2.01
CA SER A 40 8.78 -0.67 -1.95
C SER A 40 9.53 0.03 -3.08
N GLU A 41 9.04 -0.07 -4.32
CA GLU A 41 9.64 0.64 -5.47
C GLU A 41 9.59 2.16 -5.29
N LEU A 42 8.47 2.68 -4.77
CA LEU A 42 8.31 4.11 -4.52
C LEU A 42 9.26 4.58 -3.42
N PHE A 43 9.37 3.80 -2.33
CA PHE A 43 10.28 4.08 -1.23
C PHE A 43 11.74 3.97 -1.64
N ASP A 44 12.12 3.00 -2.47
CA ASP A 44 13.45 2.87 -3.05
C ASP A 44 13.80 4.08 -3.93
N ASN A 45 12.84 4.59 -4.72
CA ASN A 45 13.05 5.81 -5.50
C ASN A 45 13.21 7.07 -4.62
N VAL A 46 12.58 7.12 -3.44
CA VAL A 46 12.60 8.28 -2.55
C VAL A 46 13.83 8.27 -1.63
N PHE A 47 14.05 7.14 -0.97
CA PHE A 47 15.05 6.96 0.08
C PHE A 47 16.31 6.26 -0.44
N GLY A 48 16.26 5.58 -1.59
CA GLY A 48 17.33 4.71 -2.06
C GLY A 48 17.65 3.63 -1.03
N ASP A 49 18.94 3.34 -0.88
CA ASP A 49 19.46 2.42 0.15
C ASP A 49 19.40 3.00 1.58
N ALA A 50 18.89 4.23 1.78
CA ALA A 50 18.84 4.83 3.12
C ALA A 50 17.80 4.17 4.03
N VAL A 51 16.71 3.63 3.47
CA VAL A 51 15.63 2.97 4.22
C VAL A 51 15.24 1.67 3.53
N ARG A 52 15.56 0.53 4.17
CA ARG A 52 15.03 -0.77 3.76
C ARG A 52 13.65 -0.99 4.34
N ILE A 53 12.68 -1.22 3.47
CA ILE A 53 11.32 -1.58 3.84
C ILE A 53 11.17 -3.07 3.67
N ASP A 54 10.82 -3.74 4.75
CA ASP A 54 10.50 -5.15 4.77
C ASP A 54 9.00 -5.38 4.58
N TYR A 55 8.60 -6.61 4.29
CA TYR A 55 7.19 -6.96 4.08
C TYR A 55 6.35 -6.72 5.34
N ASP A 56 6.97 -6.84 6.52
CA ASP A 56 6.36 -6.57 7.83
C ASP A 56 6.40 -5.08 8.20
N ASP A 57 7.18 -4.27 7.48
CA ASP A 57 7.29 -2.84 7.78
C ASP A 57 6.10 -2.03 7.25
N ILE A 58 5.39 -2.55 6.23
CA ILE A 58 4.18 -1.93 5.69
C ILE A 58 3.09 -2.98 5.45
N GLU A 59 2.00 -2.85 6.20
CA GLU A 59 0.87 -3.76 6.08
C GLU A 59 -0.39 -3.04 5.61
N LEU A 60 -1.08 -3.63 4.63
CA LEU A 60 -2.41 -3.19 4.24
C LEU A 60 -3.42 -3.70 5.26
N VAL A 61 -4.03 -2.79 6.03
CA VAL A 61 -5.02 -3.12 7.05
C VAL A 61 -6.36 -2.50 6.67
N PRO A 62 -7.30 -3.30 6.12
CA PRO A 62 -8.58 -2.79 5.63
C PRO A 62 -9.52 -2.27 6.73
N ASP A 63 -9.26 -2.67 7.98
CA ASP A 63 -10.00 -2.27 9.18
C ASP A 63 -9.50 -0.95 9.79
N CYS A 64 -8.35 -0.45 9.34
CA CYS A 64 -7.77 0.81 9.80
C CYS A 64 -8.32 2.00 8.99
N ASP A 65 -8.45 3.17 9.64
CA ASP A 65 -8.96 4.41 9.03
C ASP A 65 -8.14 4.81 7.79
N ASP A 66 -6.81 4.73 7.90
CA ASP A 66 -5.87 5.00 6.82
C ASP A 66 -5.71 3.85 5.82
N CYS A 67 -6.36 2.69 6.06
CA CYS A 67 -6.27 1.49 5.21
C CYS A 67 -4.88 0.81 5.14
N PHE A 68 -3.88 1.33 5.84
CA PHE A 68 -2.54 0.74 5.97
C PHE A 68 -1.95 1.06 7.34
N VAL A 69 -0.95 0.29 7.74
CA VAL A 69 -0.16 0.51 8.95
C VAL A 69 1.32 0.44 8.56
N ILE A 70 2.09 1.36 9.15
CA ILE A 70 3.54 1.39 9.03
C ILE A 70 4.12 0.97 10.37
N SER A 71 5.11 0.09 10.33
CA SER A 71 5.79 -0.39 11.53
C SER A 71 6.53 0.73 12.25
N ASP A 72 6.61 0.57 13.57
CA ASP A 72 7.25 1.54 14.46
C ASP A 72 8.73 1.75 14.11
N ARG A 73 9.38 0.75 13.50
CA ARG A 73 10.75 0.84 12.96
C ARG A 73 10.89 1.97 11.94
N LEU A 74 9.99 2.06 10.97
CA LEU A 74 10.00 3.13 9.98
C LEU A 74 9.62 4.47 10.61
N ARG A 75 8.66 4.49 11.54
CA ARG A 75 8.31 5.72 12.29
C ARG A 75 9.45 6.26 13.16
N LYS A 76 10.28 5.38 13.72
CA LYS A 76 11.47 5.73 14.50
C LYS A 76 12.62 6.25 13.64
N SER A 77 12.60 6.00 12.33
CA SER A 77 13.59 6.56 11.42
C SER A 77 13.30 8.04 11.18
N THR A 78 14.18 8.92 11.64
CA THR A 78 14.05 10.37 11.48
C THR A 78 14.05 10.78 10.00
N ASP A 79 14.85 10.11 9.17
CA ASP A 79 14.87 10.31 7.72
C ASP A 79 13.51 9.99 7.11
N PHE A 80 12.91 8.86 7.50
CA PHE A 80 11.57 8.47 7.06
C PHE A 80 10.53 9.49 7.52
N ALA A 81 10.49 9.81 8.81
CA ALA A 81 9.50 10.74 9.37
C ALA A 81 9.60 12.14 8.76
N THR A 82 10.82 12.61 8.48
CA THR A 82 11.05 13.91 7.84
C THR A 82 10.50 13.91 6.42
N ILE A 83 10.89 12.96 5.59
CA ILE A 83 10.42 12.88 4.20
C ILE A 83 8.93 12.57 4.13
N TRP A 84 8.40 11.72 5.02
CA TRP A 84 6.99 11.39 5.12
C TRP A 84 6.12 12.62 5.42
N LYS A 85 6.60 13.51 6.30
CA LYS A 85 5.91 14.76 6.65
C LYS A 85 6.08 15.85 5.60
N ASP A 86 7.22 15.84 4.91
CA ASP A 86 7.61 16.87 3.95
C ASP A 86 7.14 16.56 2.51
N SER A 87 6.71 15.32 2.25
CA SER A 87 6.24 14.84 0.93
C SER A 87 4.75 14.51 0.91
N ASP A 88 4.19 14.40 -0.30
CA ASP A 88 2.83 13.90 -0.55
C ASP A 88 2.72 12.35 -0.54
N LEU A 89 3.77 11.67 -0.09
CA LEU A 89 3.84 10.22 0.12
C LEU A 89 2.63 9.66 0.89
N PRO A 90 2.30 10.15 2.11
CA PRO A 90 1.15 9.67 2.86
C PRO A 90 -0.15 9.75 2.05
N ASN A 91 -0.35 10.82 1.27
CA ASN A 91 -1.57 10.99 0.46
C ASN A 91 -1.67 9.94 -0.65
N VAL A 92 -0.56 9.67 -1.35
CA VAL A 92 -0.52 8.67 -2.42
C VAL A 92 -0.70 7.26 -1.85
N VAL A 93 0.02 6.93 -0.78
CA VAL A 93 -0.07 5.62 -0.11
C VAL A 93 -1.48 5.41 0.45
N ALA A 94 -2.10 6.41 1.07
CA ALA A 94 -3.48 6.32 1.55
C ALA A 94 -4.48 6.04 0.41
N ARG A 95 -4.33 6.68 -0.75
CA ARG A 95 -5.20 6.44 -1.91
C ARG A 95 -5.02 5.04 -2.51
N MET A 96 -3.78 4.55 -2.56
CA MET A 96 -3.48 3.18 -2.98
C MET A 96 -4.07 2.18 -1.99
N ALA A 97 -3.82 2.38 -0.71
CA ALA A 97 -4.33 1.55 0.37
C ALA A 97 -5.86 1.49 0.37
N ARG A 98 -6.54 2.62 0.19
CA ARG A 98 -8.00 2.67 0.08
C ARG A 98 -8.55 1.84 -1.09
N SER A 99 -7.85 1.86 -2.24
CA SER A 99 -8.22 1.06 -3.41
C SER A 99 -8.04 -0.44 -3.13
N ALA A 100 -6.91 -0.81 -2.54
CA ALA A 100 -6.58 -2.18 -2.14
C ALA A 100 -7.53 -2.71 -1.06
N THR A 101 -7.84 -1.90 -0.04
CA THR A 101 -8.79 -2.21 1.03
C THR A 101 -10.19 -2.44 0.50
N ASN A 102 -10.68 -1.60 -0.42
CA ASN A 102 -11.97 -1.83 -1.05
C ASN A 102 -12.02 -3.19 -1.77
N ARG A 103 -10.92 -3.60 -2.41
CA ARG A 103 -10.82 -4.93 -3.03
C ARG A 103 -10.78 -6.04 -1.97
N CYS A 104 -9.94 -5.92 -0.93
CA CYS A 104 -9.88 -6.88 0.17
C CYS A 104 -11.26 -7.08 0.80
N LYS A 105 -11.98 -6.01 1.15
CA LYS A 105 -13.34 -6.09 1.69
C LYS A 105 -14.32 -6.82 0.77
N ARG A 106 -14.18 -6.65 -0.55
CA ARG A 106 -14.99 -7.39 -1.54
C ARG A 106 -14.61 -8.86 -1.61
N LEU A 107 -13.32 -9.18 -1.55
CA LEU A 107 -12.81 -10.55 -1.53
C LEU A 107 -13.19 -11.27 -0.24
N GLU A 108 -13.12 -10.64 0.93
CA GLU A 108 -13.56 -11.20 2.21
C GLU A 108 -15.06 -11.50 2.21
N LYS A 109 -15.90 -10.53 1.79
CA LYS A 109 -17.35 -10.76 1.60
C LYS A 109 -17.68 -11.88 0.60
N HIS A 110 -16.82 -12.09 -0.41
CA HIS A 110 -17.00 -13.19 -1.36
C HIS A 110 -16.44 -14.51 -0.82
N SER A 111 -15.36 -14.49 -0.03
CA SER A 111 -14.75 -15.68 0.58
C SER A 111 -15.68 -16.32 1.59
N GLU A 112 -16.47 -15.53 2.32
CA GLU A 112 -17.55 -16.06 3.17
C GLU A 112 -18.58 -16.89 2.37
N LYS A 113 -18.74 -16.62 1.07
CA LYS A 113 -19.60 -17.43 0.18
C LYS A 113 -18.88 -18.59 -0.49
N THR A 114 -17.54 -18.60 -0.54
CA THR A 114 -16.76 -19.67 -1.17
C THR A 114 -16.42 -20.79 -0.17
N ASP A 115 -16.23 -20.49 1.11
CA ASP A 115 -16.03 -21.53 2.14
C ASP A 115 -17.29 -22.39 2.35
N ALA A 116 -18.47 -21.83 2.09
CA ALA A 116 -19.75 -22.57 2.09
C ALA A 116 -19.90 -23.61 0.95
N LYS A 117 -18.92 -23.74 0.04
CA LYS A 117 -18.96 -24.70 -1.07
C LYS A 117 -17.89 -25.79 -1.02
N ILE A 118 -16.96 -25.75 -0.06
CA ILE A 118 -16.02 -26.86 0.21
C ILE A 118 -16.52 -27.66 1.41
N ARG A 119 -17.80 -28.05 1.37
CA ARG A 119 -18.32 -29.13 2.22
C ARG A 119 -19.54 -29.78 1.55
N MET A 120 -19.29 -30.55 0.50
CA MET A 120 -20.08 -31.71 0.09
C MET A 120 -19.22 -32.62 -0.78
#